data_AF-A0A4P6XRP9-F1
#
_entry.id   AF-A0A4P6XRP9-F1
#
_cell.length_a   1.000
_cell.length_b   1.000
_cell.length_c   1.000
_cell.angle_alpha   90.00
_cell.angle_beta   90.00
_cell.angle_gamma   90.00
#
_symmetry.space_group_name_H-M   'P 1'
#
loop_
_entity.id
_entity.type
_entity.pdbx_description
1 polymer ?
#
loop_
_entity_poly.entity_id
_entity_poly.type
_entity_poly.pdbx_seq_one_letter_code
_entity_poly.pdbx_strand_id
1 'polypeptide(L)'
;MFRNLAQRSFQRFNSHGHGHVSKFIKEDPFKHLYNKEAGEAFKKAQHEKAHHSEGITELWKKITFYVALPVVLLTAIPIGKIELDHAKHREHLRHLPDEEWPVQYEYQNIRQKKFFWGDGDKTLFWNSDINRHIE
;
A
#
# COMPACT_ATOMS: atom_id res chain seq x y z
N MET A 1 -42.22 8.90 38.62
CA MET A 1 -42.93 7.66 38.94
C MET A 1 -42.49 6.57 37.98
N PHE A 2 -41.53 5.74 38.38
CA PHE A 2 -41.17 4.53 37.66
C PHE A 2 -42.15 3.43 38.06
N ARG A 3 -42.89 2.85 37.10
CA ARG A 3 -43.58 1.58 37.33
C ARG A 3 -43.49 0.68 36.09
N ASN A 4 -42.76 -0.41 36.31
CA ASN A 4 -42.90 -1.73 35.71
C ASN A 4 -42.27 -1.94 34.33
N LEU A 5 -40.94 -1.94 34.31
CA LEU A 5 -40.17 -2.77 33.38
C LEU A 5 -40.53 -4.23 33.66
N ALA A 6 -41.40 -4.82 32.83
CA ALA A 6 -41.65 -6.25 32.84
C ALA A 6 -40.34 -6.98 32.50
N GLN A 7 -39.77 -7.62 33.50
CA GLN A 7 -38.58 -8.45 33.43
C GLN A 7 -38.86 -9.56 32.41
N ARG A 8 -38.38 -9.38 31.17
CA ARG A 8 -38.42 -10.43 30.15
C ARG A 8 -37.43 -11.49 30.58
N SER A 9 -37.90 -12.45 31.38
CA SER A 9 -37.22 -13.72 31.56
C SER A 9 -37.12 -14.36 30.18
N PHE A 10 -35.93 -14.32 29.57
CA PHE A 10 -35.63 -15.21 28.48
C PHE A 10 -35.68 -16.62 29.06
N GLN A 11 -36.84 -17.25 28.93
CA GLN A 11 -36.98 -18.67 29.17
C GLN A 11 -36.08 -19.33 28.13
N ARG A 12 -34.84 -19.65 28.51
CA ARG A 12 -33.99 -20.52 27.73
C ARG A 12 -34.76 -21.82 27.58
N PHE A 13 -35.36 -22.02 26.42
CA PHE A 13 -36.17 -23.18 26.11
C PHE A 13 -35.22 -24.37 25.94
N ASN A 14 -34.75 -24.92 27.06
CA ASN A 14 -34.13 -26.23 27.12
C ASN A 14 -35.25 -27.28 27.07
N SER A 15 -35.87 -27.46 25.91
CA SER A 15 -36.79 -28.58 25.69
C SER A 15 -36.02 -29.78 25.14
N HIS A 16 -35.63 -30.70 26.03
CA HIS A 16 -35.37 -32.10 25.67
C HIS A 16 -36.71 -32.82 25.49
N GLY A 17 -37.45 -32.44 24.45
CA GLY A 17 -38.77 -32.99 24.14
C GLY A 17 -39.21 -32.51 22.77
N HIS A 18 -39.88 -33.39 22.03
CA HIS A 18 -40.39 -33.20 20.67
C HIS A 18 -41.27 -31.94 20.54
N GLY A 19 -40.66 -30.77 20.41
CA GLY A 19 -41.33 -29.53 20.06
C GLY A 19 -41.68 -29.55 18.58
N HIS A 20 -42.88 -29.10 18.23
CA HIS A 20 -43.30 -28.96 16.83
C HIS A 20 -42.36 -28.00 16.10
N VAL A 21 -41.37 -28.57 15.40
CA VAL A 21 -40.54 -27.84 14.43
C VAL A 21 -41.45 -27.37 13.29
N SER A 22 -41.12 -26.21 12.69
CA SER A 22 -41.93 -25.69 11.59
C SER A 22 -42.04 -26.76 10.49
N LYS A 23 -43.23 -26.89 9.91
CA LYS A 23 -43.46 -27.87 8.83
C LYS A 23 -42.51 -27.68 7.64
N PHE A 24 -41.93 -26.49 7.50
CA PHE A 24 -41.03 -26.09 6.43
C PHE A 24 -39.55 -26.14 6.82
N ILE A 25 -39.20 -26.65 8.01
CA ILE A 25 -37.81 -26.68 8.48
C ILE A 25 -36.87 -27.51 7.59
N LYS A 26 -37.43 -28.45 6.84
CA LYS A 26 -36.71 -29.29 5.86
C LYS A 26 -36.85 -28.78 4.43
N GLU A 27 -37.59 -27.71 4.19
CA GLU A 27 -37.79 -27.15 2.86
C GLU A 27 -36.70 -26.13 2.54
N ASP A 28 -36.30 -26.09 1.27
CA ASP A 28 -35.34 -25.10 0.78
C ASP A 28 -35.97 -23.70 0.84
N PRO A 29 -35.44 -22.78 1.69
CA PRO A 29 -36.03 -21.45 1.87
C PRO A 29 -35.92 -20.57 0.62
N PHE A 30 -35.09 -20.97 -0.37
CA PHE A 30 -34.89 -20.23 -1.62
C PHE A 30 -35.46 -20.95 -2.83
N LYS A 31 -36.24 -22.02 -2.63
CA LYS A 31 -36.89 -22.74 -3.73
C LYS A 31 -37.63 -21.77 -4.66
N HIS A 32 -37.35 -21.83 -5.96
CA HIS A 32 -37.86 -20.92 -7.00
C HIS A 32 -37.34 -19.47 -7.00
N LEU A 33 -36.51 -19.07 -6.02
CA LEU A 33 -35.87 -17.75 -5.97
C LEU A 33 -34.47 -17.71 -6.61
N TYR A 34 -33.83 -18.88 -6.80
CA TYR A 34 -32.56 -18.97 -7.52
C TYR A 34 -32.73 -19.48 -8.94
N ASN A 35 -31.95 -18.91 -9.86
CA ASN A 35 -31.79 -19.42 -11.20
C ASN A 35 -30.54 -20.31 -11.26
N LYS A 36 -30.76 -21.63 -11.37
CA LYS A 36 -29.68 -22.61 -11.46
C LYS A 36 -28.82 -22.41 -12.70
N GLU A 37 -29.42 -22.09 -13.84
CA GLU A 37 -28.72 -21.85 -15.11
C GLU A 37 -27.78 -20.64 -15.00
N ALA A 38 -28.26 -19.54 -14.41
CA ALA A 38 -27.42 -18.36 -14.15
C ALA A 38 -26.27 -18.69 -13.18
N GLY A 39 -26.52 -19.52 -12.16
CA GLY A 39 -25.49 -20.00 -11.24
C GLY A 39 -24.41 -20.84 -11.93
N GLU A 40 -24.80 -21.77 -12.80
CA GLU A 40 -23.84 -22.58 -13.58
C GLU A 40 -23.07 -21.72 -14.60
N ALA A 41 -23.74 -20.78 -15.27
CA ALA A 41 -23.09 -19.83 -16.16
C ALA A 41 -22.04 -18.98 -15.43
N PHE A 42 -22.33 -18.50 -14.22
CA PHE A 42 -21.36 -17.78 -13.39
C PHE A 42 -20.15 -18.63 -13.04
N LYS A 43 -20.35 -19.88 -12.60
CA LYS A 43 -19.24 -20.80 -12.30
C LYS A 43 -18.38 -21.03 -13.53
N LYS A 44 -19.01 -21.31 -14.68
CA LYS A 44 -18.30 -21.50 -15.96
C LYS A 44 -17.48 -20.27 -16.33
N ALA A 45 -18.07 -19.08 -16.27
CA ALA A 45 -17.37 -17.84 -16.57
C ALA A 45 -16.16 -17.60 -15.63
N GLN A 46 -16.26 -18.00 -14.35
CA GLN A 46 -15.10 -17.91 -13.44
C GLN A 46 -14.01 -18.89 -13.78
N HIS A 47 -14.35 -20.15 -14.10
CA HIS A 47 -13.37 -21.13 -14.54
C HIS A 47 -12.65 -20.68 -15.82
N GLU A 48 -13.39 -20.13 -16.79
CA GLU A 48 -12.82 -19.58 -18.02
C GLU A 48 -11.89 -18.40 -17.75
N LYS A 49 -12.28 -17.48 -16.85
CA LYS A 49 -11.43 -16.34 -16.44
C LYS A 49 -10.14 -16.81 -15.77
N ALA A 50 -10.23 -17.78 -14.86
CA ALA A 50 -9.07 -18.33 -14.19
C ALA A 50 -8.11 -18.99 -15.19
N HIS A 51 -8.63 -19.86 -16.06
CA HIS A 51 -7.86 -20.53 -17.10
C HIS A 51 -7.22 -19.53 -18.08
N HIS A 52 -7.95 -18.48 -18.50
CA HIS A 52 -7.39 -17.45 -19.37
C HIS A 52 -6.28 -16.63 -18.70
N SER A 53 -6.40 -16.40 -17.38
CA SER A 53 -5.45 -15.63 -16.59
C SER A 53 -4.10 -16.34 -16.40
N GLU A 54 -4.05 -17.68 -16.49
CA GLU A 54 -2.81 -18.45 -16.42
C GLU A 54 -1.85 -18.08 -17.56
N GLY A 55 -2.34 -18.06 -18.81
CA GLY A 55 -1.53 -17.69 -19.98
C GLY A 55 -1.09 -16.23 -19.95
N ILE A 56 -1.96 -15.31 -19.52
CA ILE A 56 -1.62 -13.89 -19.33
C ILE A 56 -0.50 -13.75 -18.29
N THR A 57 -0.61 -14.46 -17.16
CA THR A 57 0.39 -14.42 -16.09
C THR A 57 1.74 -14.93 -16.59
N GLU A 58 1.75 -16.02 -17.34
CA GLU A 58 2.99 -16.56 -17.91
C GLU A 58 3.63 -15.58 -18.90
N LEU A 59 2.84 -14.94 -19.76
CA LEU A 59 3.30 -13.92 -20.69
C LEU A 59 3.98 -12.74 -19.94
N TRP A 60 3.32 -12.19 -18.93
CA TRP A 60 3.88 -11.05 -18.17
C TRP A 60 5.12 -11.41 -17.37
N LYS A 61 5.20 -12.64 -16.85
CA LYS A 61 6.43 -13.15 -16.22
C LYS A 61 7.57 -13.17 -17.25
N LYS A 62 7.33 -13.69 -18.45
CA LYS A 62 8.34 -13.71 -19.52
C LYS A 62 8.76 -12.29 -19.91
N ILE A 63 7.84 -11.36 -20.10
CA ILE A 63 8.18 -9.96 -20.41
C ILE A 63 9.01 -9.33 -19.29
N THR A 64 8.65 -9.57 -18.02
CA THR A 64 9.39 -9.03 -16.87
C THR A 64 10.84 -9.54 -16.86
N PHE A 65 11.05 -10.84 -17.02
CA PHE A 65 12.40 -11.43 -16.94
C PHE A 65 13.24 -11.24 -18.21
N TYR A 66 12.62 -11.28 -19.39
CA TYR A 66 13.35 -11.23 -20.67
C TYR A 66 13.41 -9.83 -21.29
N VAL A 67 12.62 -8.88 -20.80
CA VAL A 67 12.64 -7.50 -21.31
C VAL A 67 12.95 -6.50 -20.20
N ALA A 68 12.12 -6.44 -19.16
CA ALA A 68 12.27 -5.40 -18.14
C ALA A 68 13.59 -5.53 -17.37
N LEU A 69 13.96 -6.74 -16.95
CA LEU A 69 15.20 -6.98 -16.21
C LEU A 69 16.46 -6.62 -17.04
N PRO A 70 16.61 -7.05 -18.31
CA PRO A 70 17.70 -6.58 -19.17
C PRO A 70 17.75 -5.06 -19.33
N VAL A 71 16.61 -4.39 -19.50
CA VAL A 71 16.56 -2.92 -19.60
C VAL A 71 17.04 -2.26 -18.31
N VAL A 72 16.61 -2.75 -17.15
CA VAL A 72 17.09 -2.26 -15.85
C VAL A 72 18.61 -2.43 -15.74
N LEU A 73 19.16 -3.59 -16.11
CA LEU A 73 20.62 -3.80 -16.08
C LEU A 73 21.37 -2.85 -17.03
N LEU A 74 20.87 -2.66 -18.25
CA LEU A 74 21.47 -1.76 -19.23
C LEU A 74 21.48 -0.30 -18.75
N THR A 75 20.44 0.13 -18.02
CA THR A 75 20.38 1.48 -17.43
C THR A 75 21.17 1.61 -16.13
N ALA A 76 21.25 0.56 -15.32
CA ALA A 76 21.96 0.57 -14.05
C ALA A 76 23.47 0.76 -14.21
N ILE A 77 24.08 0.23 -15.28
CA ILE A 77 25.53 0.35 -15.54
C ILE A 77 25.97 1.81 -15.73
N PRO A 78 25.43 2.60 -16.69
CA PRO A 78 25.83 3.99 -16.86
C PRO A 78 25.45 4.86 -15.65
N ILE A 79 24.28 4.63 -15.04
CA ILE A 79 23.87 5.35 -13.82
C ILE A 79 24.85 5.07 -12.67
N GLY A 80 25.30 3.82 -12.50
CA GLY A 80 26.28 3.48 -11.47
C GLY A 80 27.62 4.18 -11.65
N LYS A 81 28.06 4.42 -12.89
CA LYS A 81 29.28 5.21 -13.16
C LYS A 81 29.09 6.67 -12.77
N ILE A 82 27.98 7.27 -13.19
CA ILE A 82 27.63 8.66 -12.87
C ILE A 82 27.52 8.84 -11.35
N GLU A 83 26.90 7.89 -10.66
CA GLU A 83 26.75 7.94 -9.21
C GLU A 83 28.10 7.80 -8.48
N LEU A 84 29.02 6.99 -9.01
CA LEU A 84 30.38 6.89 -8.46
C LEU A 84 31.14 8.22 -8.60
N ASP A 85 30.97 8.93 -9.71
CA ASP A 85 31.59 10.24 -9.90
C ASP A 85 30.93 11.31 -9.02
N HIS A 86 29.60 11.27 -8.84
CA HIS A 86 28.93 12.09 -7.83
C HIS A 86 29.40 11.78 -6.40
N ALA A 87 29.67 10.51 -6.07
CA ALA A 87 30.17 10.13 -4.75
C ALA A 87 31.55 10.75 -4.47
N LYS A 88 32.47 10.71 -5.44
CA LYS A 88 33.77 11.40 -5.34
C LYS A 88 33.60 12.92 -5.20
N HIS A 89 32.69 13.53 -5.97
CA HIS A 89 32.42 14.96 -5.86
C HIS A 89 31.89 15.34 -4.47
N ARG A 90 30.95 14.55 -3.92
CA ARG A 90 30.46 14.74 -2.56
C ARG A 90 31.55 14.56 -1.51
N GLU A 91 32.49 13.63 -1.72
CA GLU A 91 33.65 13.47 -0.84
C GLU A 91 34.54 14.72 -0.84
N HIS A 92 34.82 15.31 -2.01
CA HIS A 92 35.54 16.58 -2.06
C HIS A 92 34.79 17.73 -1.37
N LEU A 93 33.47 17.84 -1.61
CA LEU A 93 32.65 18.87 -0.97
C LEU A 93 32.62 18.74 0.56
N ARG A 94 32.66 17.53 1.11
CA ARG A 94 32.73 17.28 2.57
C ARG A 94 33.93 17.93 3.24
N HIS A 95 35.05 18.03 2.53
CA HIS A 95 36.30 18.57 3.07
C HIS A 95 36.48 20.06 2.76
N LEU A 96 35.59 20.66 1.96
CA LEU A 96 35.64 22.08 1.67
C LEU A 96 35.30 22.88 2.94
N PRO A 97 36.13 23.85 3.36
CA PRO A 97 35.83 24.70 4.50
C PRO A 97 34.69 25.68 4.16
N ASP A 98 34.02 26.21 5.17
CA ASP A 98 32.85 27.10 4.98
C ASP A 98 33.26 28.43 4.33
N GLU A 99 34.50 28.88 4.53
CA GLU A 99 35.06 30.08 3.91
C GLU A 99 35.25 29.97 2.39
N GLU A 100 35.46 28.75 1.89
CA GLU A 100 35.55 28.46 0.45
C GLU A 100 34.18 28.10 -0.16
N TRP A 101 33.14 27.96 0.67
CA TRP A 101 31.81 27.65 0.19
C TRP A 101 31.26 28.84 -0.63
N PRO A 102 30.59 28.58 -1.78
CA PRO A 102 30.03 29.65 -2.58
C PRO A 102 29.08 30.55 -1.78
N VAL A 103 29.18 31.86 -1.99
CA VAL A 103 28.31 32.85 -1.35
C VAL A 103 26.85 32.51 -1.60
N GLN A 104 26.06 32.45 -0.53
CA GLN A 104 24.62 32.21 -0.60
C GLN A 104 23.90 33.50 -0.99
N TYR A 105 23.00 33.38 -1.97
CA TYR A 105 22.15 34.51 -2.35
C TYR A 105 20.97 34.66 -1.39
N GLU A 106 20.43 35.87 -1.28
CA GLU A 106 19.32 36.20 -0.36
C GLU A 106 18.06 35.33 -0.53
N TYR A 107 17.86 34.75 -1.72
CA TYR A 107 16.75 33.87 -2.01
C TYR A 107 17.00 32.39 -1.64
N GLN A 108 18.24 32.04 -1.30
CA GLN A 108 18.62 30.70 -0.86
C GLN A 108 18.48 30.60 0.66
N ASN A 109 18.16 29.41 1.16
CA ASN A 109 18.04 29.12 2.59
C ASN A 109 17.16 30.07 3.44
N ILE A 110 16.22 30.81 2.82
CA ILE A 110 15.29 31.67 3.56
C ILE A 110 14.56 30.91 4.68
N ARG A 111 14.50 31.51 5.87
CA ARG A 111 13.68 31.05 7.00
C ARG A 111 12.83 32.20 7.55
N GLN A 112 11.56 32.27 7.16
CA GLN A 112 10.60 33.22 7.75
C GLN A 112 10.16 32.81 9.16
N LYS A 113 10.02 31.49 9.37
CA LYS A 113 9.73 30.86 10.65
C LYS A 113 10.56 29.58 10.74
N LYS A 114 11.13 29.32 11.91
CA LYS A 114 11.84 28.08 12.19
C LYS A 114 10.90 26.87 12.02
N PHE A 115 11.45 25.76 11.53
CA PHE A 115 10.75 24.48 11.56
C PHE A 115 10.42 24.09 13.01
N PHE A 116 9.36 23.31 13.21
CA PHE A 116 8.90 22.91 14.54
C PHE A 116 9.65 21.69 15.11
N TRP A 117 10.67 21.21 14.41
CA TRP A 117 11.50 20.07 14.81
C TRP A 117 12.99 20.42 14.78
N GLY A 118 13.79 19.60 15.46
CA GLY A 118 15.24 19.76 15.49
C GLY A 118 15.68 21.12 16.03
N ASP A 119 16.65 21.73 15.36
CA ASP A 119 17.15 23.08 15.63
C ASP A 119 16.30 24.19 14.97
N GLY A 120 15.30 23.79 14.18
CA GLY A 120 14.41 24.68 13.45
C GLY A 120 14.95 25.17 12.11
N ASP A 121 16.11 24.69 11.66
CA ASP A 121 16.73 25.14 10.41
C ASP A 121 16.78 24.08 9.31
N LYS A 122 16.99 22.82 9.69
CA LYS A 122 17.19 21.70 8.74
C LYS A 122 15.87 21.09 8.26
N THR A 123 15.76 20.86 6.96
CA THR A 123 14.63 20.14 6.34
C THR A 123 14.69 18.63 6.62
N LEU A 124 13.63 17.88 6.26
CA LEU A 124 13.57 16.43 6.46
C LEU A 124 14.68 15.66 5.70
N PHE A 125 15.07 16.16 4.53
CA PHE A 125 16.10 15.56 3.68
C PHE A 125 17.35 16.46 3.60
N TRP A 126 17.70 17.10 4.72
CA TRP A 126 18.89 17.94 4.81
C TRP A 126 20.17 17.10 4.84
N ASN A 127 21.08 17.36 3.90
CA ASN A 127 22.43 16.82 3.93
C ASN A 127 23.42 17.94 4.22
N SER A 128 24.03 17.96 5.41
CA SER A 128 24.98 19.00 5.82
C SER A 128 26.20 19.12 4.92
N ASP A 129 26.55 18.09 4.15
CA ASP A 129 27.69 18.12 3.25
C ASP A 129 27.42 18.94 1.97
N ILE A 130 26.13 19.12 1.61
CA ILE A 130 25.69 19.70 0.32
C ILE A 130 24.75 20.88 0.54
N ASN A 131 23.92 20.81 1.58
CA ASN A 131 23.03 21.86 2.02
C ASN A 131 23.64 22.45 3.28
N ARG A 132 24.50 23.44 3.11
CA ARG A 132 25.03 24.22 4.23
C ARG A 132 24.20 25.47 4.37
N HIS A 133 23.96 25.90 5.61
CA HIS A 133 23.38 27.20 5.90
C HIS A 133 24.46 27.99 6.65
N ILE A 134 25.18 28.81 5.91
CA ILE A 134 26.32 29.58 6.39
C ILE A 134 25.84 31.02 6.40
N GLU A 135 25.61 31.55 7.60
CA GLU A 135 25.26 32.95 7.87
C GLU A 135 26.50 33.77 8.24
#